data_AF-K0SH11-F1
#
_entry.id   AF-K0SH11-F1
#
_cell.length_a   1.000
_cell.length_b   1.000
_cell.length_c   1.000
_cell.angle_alpha   90.00
_cell.angle_beta   90.00
_cell.angle_gamma   90.00
#
_symmetry.space_group_name_H-M   'P 1'
#
loop_
_entity.id
_entity.type
_entity.pdbx_description
1 polymer ?
#
loop_
_entity_poly.entity_id
_entity_poly.type
_entity_poly.pdbx_seq_one_letter_code
_entity_poly.pdbx_strand_id
1 'polypeptide(L)'
;MQTMARTFMPMGYVKVKDIRLPEFDRHLAIDGDMCYVFDAPCRYQMIAGRNFLRRAGIDLKFVENHITWMGKSIPMKSSDFAPADYNAVFDDIAYWIDEDEIVGLR
;
A
#
# COMPACT_ATOMS: atom_id res chain seq x y z
N MET A 1 13.84 11.97 -5.24
CA MET A 1 13.20 11.69 -3.95
C MET A 1 14.24 11.11 -2.99
N GLN A 2 14.45 11.74 -1.83
CA GLN A 2 15.38 11.22 -0.82
C GLN A 2 14.58 10.47 0.25
N THR A 3 14.93 9.22 0.51
CA THR A 3 14.37 8.39 1.58
C THR A 3 15.49 8.00 2.55
N MET A 4 15.13 7.47 3.72
CA MET A 4 16.14 6.92 4.64
C MET A 4 16.92 5.74 4.05
N ALA A 5 16.30 4.98 3.13
CA ALA A 5 16.95 3.86 2.48
C ALA A 5 17.96 4.31 1.42
N ARG A 6 17.53 5.21 0.52
CA ARG A 6 18.34 5.72 -0.60
C ARG A 6 17.71 6.97 -1.24
N THR A 7 18.51 7.69 -2.03
CA THR A 7 18.02 8.67 -3.00
C THR A 7 17.60 7.96 -4.29
N PHE A 8 16.34 8.12 -4.68
CA PHE A 8 15.79 7.62 -5.95
C PHE A 8 15.57 8.78 -6.92
N MET A 9 15.98 8.60 -8.18
CA MET A 9 15.68 9.55 -9.26
C MET A 9 14.32 9.20 -9.88
N PRO A 10 13.32 10.09 -9.82
CA PRO A 10 12.04 9.84 -10.47
C PRO A 10 12.20 9.90 -11.99
N MET A 11 11.63 8.91 -12.66
CA MET A 11 11.55 8.80 -14.12
C MET A 11 10.26 9.43 -14.67
N GLY A 12 9.27 9.62 -13.80
CA GLY A 12 7.98 10.19 -14.15
C GLY A 12 7.02 10.19 -12.98
N TYR A 13 5.74 10.40 -13.29
CA TYR A 13 4.66 10.31 -12.31
C TYR A 13 3.42 9.67 -12.92
N VAL A 14 2.62 9.05 -12.07
CA VAL A 14 1.31 8.48 -12.42
C VAL A 14 0.27 9.00 -11.44
N LYS A 15 -0.96 9.20 -11.92
CA LYS A 15 -2.10 9.48 -11.06
C LYS A 15 -2.78 8.17 -10.71
N VAL A 16 -2.70 7.77 -9.46
CA VAL A 16 -3.39 6.59 -8.94
C VAL A 16 -4.71 7.05 -8.32
N LYS A 17 -5.75 6.24 -8.48
CA LYS A 17 -7.07 6.44 -7.87
C LYS A 17 -7.50 5.15 -7.18
N ASP A 18 -8.45 5.26 -6.27
CA ASP A 18 -9.07 4.10 -5.58
C ASP A 18 -8.03 3.15 -4.96
N ILE A 19 -7.11 3.69 -4.17
CA ILE A 19 -6.07 2.88 -3.52
C ILE A 19 -6.70 2.13 -2.35
N ARG A 20 -6.75 0.80 -2.45
CA ARG A 20 -7.31 -0.09 -1.41
C ARG A 20 -6.20 -0.78 -0.62
N LEU A 21 -6.43 -0.96 0.67
CA LEU A 21 -5.53 -1.69 1.58
C LEU A 21 -6.31 -2.86 2.20
N PRO A 22 -6.47 -3.97 1.46
CA PRO A 22 -7.41 -5.05 1.82
C PRO A 22 -7.05 -5.77 3.12
N GLU A 23 -5.79 -5.70 3.56
CA GLU A 23 -5.37 -6.23 4.86
C GLU A 23 -6.06 -5.52 6.06
N PHE A 24 -6.54 -4.30 5.88
CA PHE A 24 -7.36 -3.60 6.86
C PHE A 24 -8.86 -3.83 6.61
N ASP A 25 -9.30 -3.45 5.42
CA ASP A 25 -10.69 -3.55 4.97
C ASP A 25 -10.75 -3.36 3.44
N ARG A 26 -11.28 -4.33 2.71
CA ARG A 26 -11.36 -4.31 1.24
C ARG A 26 -12.36 -3.29 0.67
N HIS A 27 -13.31 -2.83 1.49
CA HIS A 27 -14.36 -1.90 1.09
C HIS A 27 -13.96 -0.44 1.30
N LEU A 28 -12.82 -0.19 1.95
CA LEU A 28 -12.28 1.14 2.14
C LEU A 28 -11.25 1.49 1.08
N ALA A 29 -11.31 2.73 0.62
CA ALA A 29 -10.40 3.25 -0.39
C ALA A 29 -9.88 4.63 -0.01
N ILE A 30 -8.68 4.92 -0.49
CA ILE A 30 -8.08 6.26 -0.49
C ILE A 30 -8.26 6.81 -1.91
N ASP A 31 -8.88 7.99 -2.03
CA ASP A 31 -9.29 8.60 -3.31
C ASP A 31 -8.22 8.57 -4.42
N GLY A 32 -6.94 8.70 -4.03
CA GLY A 32 -5.81 8.64 -4.94
C GLY A 32 -4.65 9.55 -4.54
N ASP A 33 -3.54 9.46 -5.26
CA ASP A 33 -2.40 10.40 -5.17
C ASP A 33 -1.64 10.49 -6.51
N MET A 34 -0.79 11.51 -6.62
CA MET A 34 0.27 11.55 -7.63
C MET A 34 1.48 10.78 -7.11
N CYS A 35 1.78 9.65 -7.74
CA CYS A 35 2.89 8.79 -7.36
C CYS A 35 4.08 9.01 -8.31
N TYR A 36 5.28 9.14 -7.76
CA TYR A 36 6.50 9.14 -8.57
C TYR A 36 6.88 7.71 -8.97
N VAL A 37 7.23 7.52 -10.24
CA VAL A 37 7.74 6.26 -10.75
C VAL A 37 9.26 6.34 -10.82
N PHE A 38 9.95 5.30 -10.39
CA PHE A 38 11.40 5.17 -10.49
C PHE A 38 11.77 3.73 -10.83
N ASP A 39 12.93 3.55 -11.47
CA ASP A 39 13.50 2.23 -11.74
C ASP A 39 14.89 2.16 -11.09
N ALA A 40 14.97 1.41 -9.99
CA ALA A 40 16.20 1.19 -9.24
C ALA A 40 16.05 -0.06 -8.37
N PRO A 41 17.16 -0.77 -8.06
CA PRO A 41 17.14 -1.85 -7.07
C PRO A 41 16.56 -1.35 -5.74
N CYS A 42 15.38 -1.88 -5.40
CA CYS A 42 14.60 -1.50 -4.24
C CYS A 42 13.94 -2.75 -3.65
N ARG A 43 13.97 -2.88 -2.32
CA ARG A 43 13.29 -3.98 -1.62
C ARG A 43 11.77 -3.83 -1.67
N TYR A 44 11.27 -2.61 -1.83
CA TYR A 44 9.86 -2.26 -1.73
C TYR A 44 9.23 -2.07 -3.11
N GLN A 45 8.01 -2.59 -3.28
CA GLN A 45 7.18 -2.34 -4.47
C GLN A 45 6.59 -0.92 -4.47
N MET A 46 6.32 -0.35 -3.30
CA MET A 46 5.80 1.00 -3.14
C MET A 46 6.39 1.65 -1.88
N ILE A 47 6.68 2.95 -1.96
CA ILE A 47 7.14 3.75 -0.82
C ILE A 47 6.10 4.83 -0.52
N ALA A 48 5.37 4.66 0.59
CA ALA A 48 4.41 5.64 1.08
C ALA A 48 5.10 6.65 2.01
N GLY A 49 5.22 7.89 1.55
CA GLY A 49 5.81 8.98 2.34
C GLY A 49 4.85 9.57 3.38
N ARG A 50 5.40 10.37 4.30
CA ARG A 50 4.64 11.05 5.38
C ARG A 50 3.41 11.82 4.88
N ASN A 51 3.51 12.50 3.74
CA ASN A 51 2.41 13.31 3.20
C ASN A 51 1.20 12.45 2.81
N PHE A 52 1.45 11.31 2.16
CA PHE A 52 0.43 10.34 1.83
C PHE A 52 -0.18 9.74 3.10
N LEU A 53 0.65 9.24 4.02
CA LEU A 53 0.19 8.61 5.26
C LEU A 53 -0.69 9.55 6.09
N ARG A 54 -0.27 10.81 6.24
CA ARG A 54 -1.04 11.84 6.96
C ARG A 54 -2.39 12.12 6.31
N ARG A 55 -2.43 12.22 4.99
CA ARG A 55 -3.67 12.48 4.24
C ARG A 55 -4.62 11.28 4.27
N ALA A 56 -4.09 10.07 4.23
CA ALA A 56 -4.85 8.83 4.31
C ALA A 56 -5.37 8.54 5.73
N GLY A 57 -4.88 9.25 6.76
CA GLY A 57 -5.24 9.00 8.15
C GLY A 57 -4.68 7.68 8.68
N ILE A 58 -3.45 7.32 8.26
CA ILE A 58 -2.76 6.10 8.70
C ILE A 58 -1.84 6.44 9.87
N ASP A 59 -2.02 5.75 10.99
CA ASP A 59 -1.19 5.87 12.19
C ASP A 59 -0.20 4.70 12.29
N LEU A 60 1.09 5.04 12.47
CA LEU A 60 2.14 4.06 12.76
C LEU A 60 2.40 4.05 14.27
N LYS A 61 1.95 3.00 14.95
CA LYS A 61 2.08 2.80 16.40
C LYS A 61 3.27 1.90 16.70
N PHE A 62 4.46 2.52 16.80
CA PHE A 62 5.72 1.78 16.94
C PHE A 62 5.88 1.03 18.26
N VAL A 63 5.32 1.54 19.37
CA VAL A 63 5.41 0.86 20.68
C VAL A 63 4.63 -0.45 20.65
N GLU A 64 3.44 -0.42 20.06
CA GLU A 64 2.57 -1.58 19.90
C GLU A 64 2.98 -2.46 18.71
N ASN A 65 3.88 -1.99 17.84
CA ASN A 65 4.20 -2.60 16.56
C ASN A 65 2.95 -2.83 15.68
N HIS A 66 2.06 -1.84 15.63
CA HIS A 66 0.82 -1.89 14.87
C HIS A 66 0.67 -0.71 13.91
N ILE A 67 -0.07 -0.94 12.82
CA ILE A 67 -0.56 0.11 11.94
C ILE A 67 -2.06 0.23 12.18
N THR A 68 -2.55 1.45 12.35
CA THR A 68 -3.98 1.73 12.49
C THR A 68 -4.47 2.57 11.31
N TRP A 69 -5.61 2.20 10.73
CA TRP A 69 -6.28 2.93 9.67
C TRP A 69 -7.80 2.73 9.76
N MET A 70 -8.57 3.82 9.71
CA MET A 70 -10.05 3.80 9.74
C MET A 70 -10.65 2.92 10.86
N GLY A 71 -10.05 2.97 12.05
CA GLY A 71 -10.49 2.18 13.21
C GLY A 71 -10.05 0.71 13.23
N LYS A 72 -9.41 0.23 12.16
CA LYS A 72 -8.79 -1.10 12.09
C LYS A 72 -7.33 -1.02 12.50
N SER A 73 -6.82 -2.04 13.20
CA SER A 73 -5.43 -2.11 13.64
C SER A 73 -4.87 -3.49 13.33
N ILE A 74 -3.73 -3.53 12.64
CA ILE A 74 -3.04 -4.76 12.25
C ILE A 74 -1.58 -4.72 12.73
N PRO A 75 -0.95 -5.87 13.02
CA PRO A 75 0.46 -5.90 13.35
C PRO A 75 1.32 -5.47 12.14
N MET A 76 2.39 -4.71 12.40
CA MET A 76 3.39 -4.42 11.38
C MET A 76 4.09 -5.72 10.94
N LYS A 77 4.36 -5.85 9.64
CA LYS A 77 5.15 -6.97 9.11
C LYS A 77 6.57 -6.92 9.67
N SER A 78 7.11 -8.11 9.94
CA SER A 78 8.47 -8.28 10.44
C SER A 78 9.52 -7.93 9.37
N SER A 79 10.75 -7.67 9.80
CA SER A 79 11.84 -7.24 8.91
C SER A 79 12.32 -8.31 7.94
N ASP A 80 11.93 -9.57 8.14
CA ASP A 80 12.17 -10.73 7.27
C ASP A 80 11.05 -10.96 6.25
N PHE A 81 9.95 -10.19 6.29
CA PHE A 81 8.89 -10.26 5.29
C PHE A 81 9.45 -10.06 3.88
N ALA A 82 9.26 -11.07 3.03
CA ALA A 82 9.98 -11.24 1.78
C ALA A 82 9.05 -11.16 0.57
N PRO A 83 9.61 -10.94 -0.64
CA PRO A 83 8.82 -10.88 -1.86
C PRO A 83 7.86 -12.06 -2.09
N ALA A 84 8.25 -13.26 -1.66
CA ALA A 84 7.43 -14.46 -1.79
C ALA A 84 6.14 -14.41 -0.96
N ASP A 85 6.16 -13.70 0.18
CA ASP A 85 4.99 -13.55 1.05
C ASP A 85 3.92 -12.64 0.44
N TYR A 86 4.28 -11.79 -0.54
CA TYR A 86 3.29 -10.98 -1.24
C TYR A 86 2.43 -11.81 -2.20
N ASN A 87 2.97 -12.85 -2.83
CA ASN A 87 2.25 -13.60 -3.88
C ASN A 87 0.99 -14.27 -3.33
N ALA A 88 1.04 -14.82 -2.11
CA ALA A 88 -0.13 -15.39 -1.46
C ALA A 88 -1.22 -14.33 -1.18
N VAL A 89 -0.82 -13.09 -0.91
CA VAL A 89 -1.75 -11.96 -0.72
C VAL A 89 -2.30 -11.50 -2.07
N PHE A 90 -1.49 -11.52 -3.13
CA PHE A 90 -1.91 -11.11 -4.48
C PHE A 90 -2.96 -12.05 -5.08
N ASP A 91 -2.81 -13.36 -4.91
CA ASP A 91 -3.78 -14.33 -5.43
C ASP A 91 -5.17 -14.13 -4.81
N ASP A 92 -5.22 -13.88 -3.50
CA ASP A 92 -6.45 -13.56 -2.79
C ASP A 92 -7.07 -12.24 -3.30
N ILE A 93 -6.26 -11.18 -3.40
CA ILE A 93 -6.71 -9.87 -3.93
C ILE A 93 -7.24 -9.99 -5.36
N ALA A 94 -6.57 -10.74 -6.23
CA ALA A 94 -6.99 -10.91 -7.62
C ALA A 94 -8.37 -11.58 -7.71
N TYR A 95 -8.60 -12.62 -6.90
CA TYR A 95 -9.90 -13.28 -6.81
C TYR A 95 -11.02 -12.31 -6.39
N TRP A 96 -10.77 -11.45 -5.39
CA TRP A 96 -11.75 -10.46 -4.95
C TRP A 96 -12.05 -9.39 -5.99
N ILE A 97 -11.05 -8.94 -6.74
CA ILE A 97 -11.23 -7.95 -7.82
C ILE A 97 -12.15 -8.54 -8.90
N ASP A 98 -11.92 -9.80 -9.28
CA ASP A 98 -12.75 -10.49 -10.26
C ASP A 98 -14.20 -10.65 -9.77
N GLU A 99 -14.43 -11.02 -8.50
CA GLU A 99 -15.78 -11.10 -7.92
C GLU A 99 -16.51 -9.75 -7.87
N ASP A 100 -15.85 -8.68 -7.43
CA ASP A 100 -16.44 -7.33 -7.37
C ASP A 100 -16.79 -6.81 -8.77
N GLU A 101 -15.98 -7.11 -9.79
CA GLU A 101 -16.25 -6.74 -11.19
C GLU A 101 -17.44 -7.53 -11.77
N ILE A 102 -17.58 -8.82 -11.41
CA ILE A 102 -18.74 -9.65 -11.78
C ILE A 102 -20.03 -9.14 -11.13
N VAL A 103 -19.98 -8.67 -9.89
CA VAL A 103 -21.15 -8.11 -9.17
C VAL A 103 -21.53 -6.73 -9.71
N GLY A 104 -20.56 -5.91 -10.14
CA GLY A 104 -20.80 -4.58 -10.73
C GLY A 104 -21.39 -4.58 -12.15
N LEU A 105 -21.49 -5.75 -12.79
CA LEU A 105 -22.08 -5.96 -14.12
C LEU A 105 -23.55 -6.46 -14.08
N ARG A 106 -24.18 -6.48 -12.89
CA ARG A 106 -25.61 -6.76 -12.69
C ARG A 106 -26.36 -5.53 -12.18
#